data_AF-K9TJD0-F1
#
_entry.id   AF-K9TJD0-F1
#
_cell.length_a   1.000
_cell.length_b   1.000
_cell.length_c   1.000
_cell.angle_alpha   90.00
_cell.angle_beta   90.00
_cell.angle_gamma   90.00
#
_symmetry.space_group_name_H-M   'P 1'
#
loop_
_entity.id
_entity.type
_entity.pdbx_description
1 polymer ?
#
loop_
_entity_poly.entity_id
_entity_poly.type
_entity_poly.pdbx_seq_one_letter_code
_entity_poly.pdbx_strand_id
1 'polypeptide(L)'
;MKMEIEMVLNELSLRHPAPDTYTARQWMSDLIGTINAIAKYSSESVSLRTQYDFHSTQLAPNYPLFRWLNDQEVDQMKRDIILTLATNSPFSHAIDNPDIQDIENNQANSEYRYEGERAIGLGVAHLLETIAISFPSADCWDYSYISVDIIKCEDNDEDNKVEIRHASHKDHVEEHADWIKSCTQVKVRDGVDLWQCKEDLFPHLHFCNAVEKQLKTLLANAPMLQSVQRRLFELENSSNQWTSGAFDWNTLPTKATPESDSRLKQFEQALTIECPDGESRLFSLHVRMTPGAWRLYFSTDLGPGQIIIGYIGPKL
;
A
#
# COMPACT_ATOMS: atom_id res chain seq x y z
N MET A 1 -6.39 11.83 13.74
CA MET A 1 -6.66 10.39 13.95
C MET A 1 -5.33 9.67 13.82
N LYS A 2 -5.13 8.59 14.58
CA LYS A 2 -3.93 7.73 14.48
C LYS A 2 -3.92 7.08 13.08
N MET A 3 -2.76 7.03 12.43
CA MET A 3 -2.62 6.28 11.19
C MET A 3 -2.43 4.82 11.58
N GLU A 4 -3.51 4.08 11.43
CA GLU A 4 -3.55 2.65 11.63
C GLU A 4 -2.93 1.95 10.43
N ILE A 5 -2.06 0.96 10.67
CA ILE A 5 -1.68 0.06 9.59
C ILE A 5 -2.83 -0.90 9.37
N GLU A 6 -3.39 -0.80 8.18
CA GLU A 6 -4.50 -1.61 7.78
C GLU A 6 -4.02 -2.81 6.99
N MET A 7 -4.04 -3.98 7.61
CA MET A 7 -3.67 -5.25 6.99
C MET A 7 -4.83 -5.80 6.19
N VAL A 8 -4.54 -6.57 5.14
CA VAL A 8 -5.57 -7.24 4.33
C VAL A 8 -5.39 -8.75 4.46
N LEU A 9 -6.44 -9.45 4.90
CA LEU A 9 -6.42 -10.91 4.93
C LEU A 9 -6.47 -11.46 3.51
N ASN A 10 -5.47 -12.26 3.14
CA ASN A 10 -5.51 -13.07 1.93
C ASN A 10 -6.51 -14.22 2.11
N GLU A 11 -7.68 -14.10 1.50
CA GLU A 11 -8.76 -15.09 1.59
C GLU A 11 -8.37 -16.45 1.03
N LEU A 12 -7.40 -16.51 0.12
CA LEU A 12 -6.96 -17.77 -0.47
C LEU A 12 -6.34 -18.69 0.58
N SER A 13 -5.71 -18.11 1.61
CA SER A 13 -5.15 -18.86 2.73
C SER A 13 -6.20 -19.55 3.61
N LEU A 14 -7.48 -19.18 3.48
CA LEU A 14 -8.60 -19.78 4.22
C LEU A 14 -9.31 -20.92 3.48
N ARG A 15 -9.02 -21.13 2.19
CA ARG A 15 -9.75 -22.11 1.35
C ARG A 15 -9.62 -23.55 1.86
N HIS A 16 -8.50 -23.87 2.48
CA HIS A 16 -8.22 -25.17 3.07
C HIS A 16 -8.18 -25.02 4.59
N PRO A 17 -9.27 -25.36 5.30
CA PRO A 17 -9.27 -25.41 6.75
C PRO A 17 -8.19 -26.37 7.24
N ALA A 18 -7.67 -26.09 8.44
CA ALA A 18 -6.74 -26.99 9.11
C ALA A 18 -7.36 -28.39 9.27
N PRO A 19 -6.56 -29.46 9.23
CA PRO A 19 -7.06 -30.84 9.31
C PRO A 19 -7.79 -31.13 10.62
N ASP A 20 -7.43 -30.43 11.70
CA ASP A 20 -7.99 -30.62 13.03
C ASP A 20 -7.92 -29.34 13.88
N THR A 21 -8.61 -29.38 15.03
CA THR A 21 -8.67 -28.27 15.98
C THR A 21 -7.29 -27.87 16.55
N TYR A 22 -6.37 -28.82 16.72
CA TYR A 22 -5.05 -28.53 17.25
C TYR A 22 -4.26 -27.66 16.27
N THR A 23 -4.24 -28.06 15.00
CA THR A 23 -3.59 -27.35 13.91
C THR A 23 -4.24 -25.98 13.67
N ALA A 24 -5.57 -25.89 13.72
CA ALA A 24 -6.28 -24.60 13.65
C ALA A 24 -5.84 -23.61 14.75
N ARG A 25 -5.66 -24.08 15.99
CA ARG A 25 -5.18 -23.24 17.10
C ARG A 25 -3.74 -22.79 16.90
N GLN A 26 -2.89 -23.64 16.30
CA GLN A 26 -1.52 -23.25 15.94
C GLN A 26 -1.54 -22.16 14.88
N TRP A 27 -2.26 -22.34 13.78
CA TRP A 27 -2.35 -21.32 12.73
C TRP A 27 -2.91 -19.98 13.23
N MET A 28 -3.92 -20.00 14.09
CA MET A 28 -4.42 -18.78 14.75
C MET A 28 -3.36 -18.12 15.64
N SER A 29 -2.55 -18.93 16.33
CA SER A 29 -1.46 -18.41 17.15
C SER A 29 -0.37 -17.76 16.30
N ASP A 30 -0.06 -18.34 15.15
CA ASP A 30 0.92 -17.79 14.20
C ASP A 30 0.41 -16.50 13.57
N LEU A 31 -0.86 -16.46 13.14
CA LEU A 31 -1.51 -15.24 12.63
C LEU A 31 -1.46 -14.10 13.67
N ILE A 32 -1.80 -14.39 14.93
CA ILE A 32 -1.71 -13.42 16.02
C ILE A 32 -0.26 -12.98 16.25
N GLY A 33 0.69 -13.91 16.17
CA GLY A 33 2.12 -13.60 16.24
C GLY A 33 2.56 -12.61 15.16
N THR A 34 2.13 -12.84 13.92
CA THR A 34 2.38 -11.96 12.77
C THR A 34 1.76 -10.58 12.97
N ILE A 35 0.50 -10.51 13.40
CA ILE A 35 -0.20 -9.24 13.67
C ILE A 35 0.49 -8.45 14.78
N ASN A 36 0.87 -9.12 15.88
CA ASN A 36 1.58 -8.48 16.98
C ASN A 36 2.97 -7.97 16.56
N ALA A 37 3.66 -8.68 15.65
CA ALA A 37 4.92 -8.21 15.10
C ALA A 37 4.72 -6.93 14.29
N ILE A 38 3.65 -6.83 13.48
CA ILE A 38 3.32 -5.61 12.72
C ILE A 38 3.02 -4.46 13.67
N ALA A 39 2.16 -4.69 14.67
CA ALA A 39 1.80 -3.70 15.68
C ALA A 39 3.01 -3.19 16.48
N LYS A 40 3.99 -4.07 16.75
CA LYS A 40 5.23 -3.72 17.43
C LYS A 40 6.05 -2.70 16.63
N TYR A 41 6.14 -2.84 15.31
CA TYR A 41 6.91 -1.92 14.46
C TYR A 41 6.12 -0.66 14.10
N SER A 42 4.78 -0.73 14.04
CA SER A 42 3.93 0.41 13.70
C SER A 42 3.84 1.45 14.83
N SER A 43 4.04 1.06 16.09
CA SER A 43 3.83 1.93 17.26
C SER A 43 2.41 2.53 17.37
N GLU A 44 1.47 2.10 16.53
CA GLU A 44 0.08 2.56 16.42
C GLU A 44 -0.87 1.36 16.42
N SER A 45 -2.19 1.60 16.35
CA SER A 45 -3.16 0.51 16.19
C SER A 45 -3.01 -0.16 14.82
N VAL A 46 -3.47 -1.40 14.72
CA VAL A 46 -3.52 -2.15 13.47
C VAL A 46 -4.95 -2.65 13.30
N SER A 47 -5.45 -2.65 12.06
CA SER A 47 -6.75 -3.21 11.70
C SER A 47 -6.59 -4.32 10.68
N LEU A 48 -7.58 -5.20 10.61
CA LEU A 48 -7.63 -6.28 9.63
C LEU A 48 -8.87 -6.13 8.75
N ARG A 49 -8.65 -6.00 7.44
CA ARG A 49 -9.70 -6.10 6.42
C ARG A 49 -9.90 -7.53 5.96
N THR A 50 -11.15 -7.93 5.79
CA THR A 50 -11.53 -9.26 5.32
C THR A 50 -12.59 -9.18 4.23
N GLN A 51 -12.61 -10.17 3.34
CA GLN A 51 -13.58 -10.24 2.25
C GLN A 51 -15.01 -10.46 2.75
N TYR A 52 -15.14 -11.30 3.78
CA TYR A 52 -16.40 -11.72 4.38
C TYR A 52 -16.32 -11.56 5.90
N ASP A 53 -17.44 -11.78 6.58
CA ASP A 53 -17.49 -11.82 8.04
C ASP A 53 -16.49 -12.86 8.58
N PHE A 54 -15.41 -12.35 9.16
CA PHE A 54 -14.31 -13.17 9.69
C PHE A 54 -14.77 -14.13 10.78
N HIS A 55 -15.79 -13.77 11.57
CA HIS A 55 -16.32 -14.62 12.63
C HIS A 55 -16.96 -15.92 12.11
N SER A 56 -17.38 -15.93 10.85
CA SER A 56 -17.96 -17.09 10.18
C SER A 56 -16.94 -18.04 9.56
N THR A 57 -15.65 -17.66 9.54
CA THR A 57 -14.59 -18.44 8.89
C THR A 57 -14.43 -19.83 9.50
N GLN A 58 -14.36 -20.86 8.66
CA GLN A 58 -14.13 -22.23 9.07
C GLN A 58 -12.63 -22.48 9.27
N LEU A 59 -12.18 -22.71 10.51
CA LEU A 59 -10.76 -22.91 10.81
C LEU A 59 -10.31 -24.37 10.68
N ALA A 60 -11.17 -25.32 11.05
CA ALA A 60 -11.00 -26.77 10.87
C ALA A 60 -12.37 -27.46 10.79
N PRO A 61 -12.51 -28.75 10.40
CA PRO A 61 -13.80 -29.43 10.37
C PRO A 61 -14.60 -29.27 11.68
N ASN A 62 -15.84 -28.75 11.58
CA ASN A 62 -16.73 -28.45 12.72
C ASN A 62 -16.15 -27.48 13.78
N TYR A 63 -15.17 -26.67 13.40
CA TYR A 63 -14.48 -25.72 14.27
C TYR A 63 -14.35 -24.35 13.58
N PRO A 64 -15.45 -23.56 13.52
CA PRO A 64 -15.43 -22.19 13.00
C PRO A 64 -14.77 -21.21 13.98
N LEU A 65 -14.42 -20.00 13.52
CA LEU A 65 -13.79 -18.96 14.34
C LEU A 65 -14.63 -18.60 15.56
N PHE A 66 -15.96 -18.48 15.43
CA PHE A 66 -16.83 -18.30 16.60
C PHE A 66 -16.64 -19.39 17.67
N ARG A 67 -16.39 -20.65 17.29
CA ARG A 67 -16.11 -21.72 18.25
C ARG A 67 -14.73 -21.56 18.88
N TRP A 68 -13.73 -21.14 18.10
CA TRP A 68 -12.39 -20.81 18.62
C TRP A 68 -12.42 -19.65 19.62
N LEU A 69 -13.24 -18.62 19.37
CA LEU A 69 -13.46 -17.50 20.30
C LEU A 69 -14.11 -17.90 21.63
N ASN A 70 -14.79 -19.05 21.68
CA ASN A 70 -15.42 -19.58 22.89
C ASN A 70 -14.65 -20.77 23.50
N ASP A 71 -13.52 -21.14 22.89
CA ASP A 71 -12.73 -22.29 23.29
C ASP A 71 -11.92 -22.00 24.56
N GLN A 72 -12.15 -22.79 25.61
CA GLN A 72 -11.49 -22.62 26.91
C GLN A 72 -10.04 -23.07 26.90
N GLU A 73 -9.63 -23.86 25.90
CA GLU A 73 -8.22 -24.25 25.73
C GLU A 73 -7.40 -23.16 25.01
N VAL A 74 -8.06 -22.12 24.49
CA VAL A 74 -7.42 -20.96 23.86
C VAL A 74 -7.26 -19.83 24.87
N ASP A 75 -6.03 -19.32 24.96
CA ASP A 75 -5.67 -18.18 25.81
C ASP A 75 -6.63 -16.98 25.59
N GLN A 76 -7.09 -16.37 26.68
CA GLN A 76 -8.06 -15.27 26.62
C GLN A 76 -7.52 -14.05 25.88
N MET A 77 -6.24 -13.70 26.06
CA MET A 77 -5.63 -12.54 25.40
C MET A 77 -5.61 -12.73 23.88
N LYS A 78 -5.33 -13.95 23.40
CA LYS A 78 -5.41 -14.27 21.97
C LYS A 78 -6.81 -14.06 21.40
N ARG A 79 -7.84 -14.44 22.16
CA ARG A 79 -9.24 -14.27 21.75
C ARG A 79 -9.64 -12.80 21.69
N ASP A 80 -9.24 -12.02 22.69
CA ASP A 80 -9.51 -10.59 22.77
C ASP A 80 -8.88 -9.83 21.58
N ILE A 81 -7.64 -10.19 21.20
CA ILE A 81 -6.96 -9.62 20.03
C ILE A 81 -7.81 -9.78 18.77
N ILE A 82 -8.27 -11.00 18.47
CA ILE A 82 -9.07 -11.28 17.27
C ILE A 82 -10.41 -10.54 17.29
N LEU A 83 -11.08 -10.46 18.45
CA LEU A 83 -12.33 -9.70 18.60
C LEU A 83 -12.18 -8.21 18.26
N THR A 84 -10.99 -7.64 18.53
CA THR A 84 -10.73 -6.22 18.30
C THR A 84 -10.22 -5.86 16.90
N LEU A 85 -9.68 -6.84 16.15
CA LEU A 85 -8.95 -6.58 14.91
C LEU A 85 -9.82 -6.62 13.64
N ALA A 86 -10.78 -7.52 13.57
CA ALA A 86 -11.57 -7.78 12.36
C ALA A 86 -12.75 -6.82 12.23
N THR A 87 -12.45 -5.52 12.09
CA THR A 87 -13.45 -4.46 12.12
C THR A 87 -13.97 -4.07 10.73
N ASN A 88 -13.24 -4.42 9.67
CA ASN A 88 -13.44 -3.82 8.34
C ASN A 88 -13.78 -4.89 7.30
N SER A 89 -15.06 -5.23 7.18
CA SER A 89 -15.61 -6.15 6.18
C SER A 89 -16.86 -5.54 5.50
N PRO A 90 -17.04 -5.70 4.17
CA PRO A 90 -16.10 -6.29 3.21
C PRO A 90 -14.85 -5.39 3.02
N PHE A 91 -13.90 -5.73 2.14
CA PHE A 91 -12.68 -4.96 1.96
C PHE A 91 -12.94 -3.47 1.63
N SER A 92 -14.01 -3.14 0.88
CA SER A 92 -14.42 -1.74 0.61
C SER A 92 -15.02 -1.00 1.81
N HIS A 93 -15.23 -1.65 2.96
CA HIS A 93 -15.87 -1.03 4.12
C HIS A 93 -15.15 0.25 4.56
N ALA A 94 -15.88 1.37 4.61
CA ALA A 94 -15.34 2.67 5.00
C ALA A 94 -14.18 3.19 4.12
N ILE A 95 -14.03 2.69 2.89
CA ILE A 95 -13.12 3.24 1.88
C ILE A 95 -13.92 3.73 0.67
N ASP A 96 -13.66 4.97 0.27
CA ASP A 96 -14.12 5.51 -1.01
C ASP A 96 -13.07 5.24 -2.09
N ASN A 97 -13.04 4.01 -2.60
CA ASN A 97 -12.16 3.59 -3.69
C ASN A 97 -12.96 2.68 -4.66
N PRO A 98 -13.34 3.20 -5.84
CA PRO A 98 -14.14 2.45 -6.80
C PRO A 98 -13.44 1.19 -7.30
N ASP A 99 -12.10 1.20 -7.42
CA ASP A 99 -11.36 0.03 -7.90
C ASP A 99 -11.46 -1.14 -6.91
N ILE A 100 -11.44 -0.86 -5.60
CA ILE A 100 -11.66 -1.91 -4.57
C ILE A 100 -13.07 -2.49 -4.72
N GLN A 101 -14.07 -1.62 -4.81
CA GLN A 101 -15.47 -2.03 -4.92
C GLN A 101 -15.72 -2.85 -6.20
N ASP A 102 -15.12 -2.46 -7.31
CA ASP A 102 -15.21 -3.14 -8.58
C ASP A 102 -14.52 -4.51 -8.53
N ILE A 103 -13.34 -4.61 -7.91
CA ILE A 103 -12.68 -5.91 -7.74
C ILE A 103 -13.52 -6.80 -6.84
N GLU A 104 -14.13 -6.32 -5.75
CA GLU A 104 -14.97 -7.16 -4.90
C GLU A 104 -16.20 -7.68 -5.63
N ASN A 105 -16.90 -6.78 -6.34
CA ASN A 105 -18.14 -7.07 -7.05
C ASN A 105 -17.94 -7.79 -8.38
N ASN A 106 -16.70 -8.10 -8.76
CA ASN A 106 -16.35 -8.73 -10.03
C ASN A 106 -16.77 -7.88 -11.25
N GLN A 107 -16.61 -6.56 -11.12
CA GLN A 107 -16.92 -5.54 -12.12
C GLN A 107 -15.68 -4.81 -12.65
N ALA A 108 -14.50 -5.09 -12.07
CA ALA A 108 -13.26 -4.44 -12.45
C ALA A 108 -12.81 -4.81 -13.86
N ASN A 109 -12.24 -3.83 -14.56
CA ASN A 109 -11.55 -4.01 -15.85
C ASN A 109 -10.19 -4.70 -15.72
N SER A 110 -9.76 -4.98 -14.48
CA SER A 110 -8.55 -5.72 -14.14
C SER A 110 -8.82 -6.74 -13.04
N GLU A 111 -8.37 -7.98 -13.23
CA GLU A 111 -8.50 -9.07 -12.27
C GLU A 111 -7.12 -9.45 -11.71
N TYR A 112 -7.03 -9.61 -10.39
CA TYR A 112 -5.83 -10.11 -9.73
C TYR A 112 -5.94 -11.63 -9.57
N ARG A 113 -4.89 -12.36 -9.96
CA ARG A 113 -4.83 -13.81 -9.89
C ARG A 113 -3.54 -14.33 -9.28
N TYR A 114 -3.66 -15.35 -8.44
CA TYR A 114 -2.55 -16.13 -7.92
C TYR A 114 -2.73 -17.57 -8.37
N GLU A 115 -1.75 -18.12 -9.09
CA GLU A 115 -1.81 -19.48 -9.66
C GLU A 115 -3.10 -19.77 -10.46
N GLY A 116 -3.61 -18.76 -11.18
CA GLY A 116 -4.82 -18.86 -12.00
C GLY A 116 -6.14 -18.64 -11.25
N GLU A 117 -6.10 -18.56 -9.92
CA GLU A 117 -7.23 -18.30 -9.03
C GLU A 117 -7.37 -16.82 -8.73
N ARG A 118 -8.61 -16.32 -8.66
CA ARG A 118 -8.87 -14.91 -8.34
C ARG A 118 -8.45 -14.58 -6.90
N ALA A 119 -7.64 -13.55 -6.75
CA ALA A 119 -6.99 -13.14 -5.51
C ALA A 119 -7.41 -11.70 -5.12
N ILE A 120 -8.58 -11.56 -4.52
CA ILE A 120 -9.22 -10.28 -4.20
C ILE A 120 -8.44 -9.57 -3.09
N GLY A 121 -8.18 -10.24 -1.96
CA GLY A 121 -7.47 -9.65 -0.83
C GLY A 121 -6.05 -9.22 -1.19
N LEU A 122 -5.36 -10.01 -2.01
CA LEU A 122 -4.07 -9.60 -2.57
C LEU A 122 -4.21 -8.37 -3.47
N GLY A 123 -5.19 -8.34 -4.38
CA GLY A 123 -5.48 -7.15 -5.19
C GLY A 123 -5.79 -5.91 -4.36
N VAL A 124 -6.56 -6.04 -3.28
CA VAL A 124 -6.85 -4.94 -2.34
C VAL A 124 -5.59 -4.49 -1.61
N ALA A 125 -4.74 -5.42 -1.17
CA ALA A 125 -3.47 -5.07 -0.53
C ALA A 125 -2.56 -4.26 -1.47
N HIS A 126 -2.54 -4.63 -2.75
CA HIS A 126 -1.87 -3.84 -3.79
C HIS A 126 -2.51 -2.47 -3.98
N LEU A 127 -3.85 -2.36 -4.06
CA LEU A 127 -4.58 -1.09 -4.19
C LEU A 127 -4.37 -0.12 -3.04
N LEU A 128 -4.29 -0.62 -1.82
CA LEU A 128 -4.02 0.18 -0.62
C LEU A 128 -2.53 0.36 -0.36
N GLU A 129 -1.67 -0.22 -1.21
CA GLU A 129 -0.24 -0.35 -0.99
C GLU A 129 0.12 -0.77 0.45
N THR A 130 -0.58 -1.78 0.97
CA THR A 130 -0.41 -2.27 2.33
C THR A 130 0.10 -3.71 2.34
N ILE A 131 0.19 -4.32 3.52
CA ILE A 131 0.63 -5.69 3.70
C ILE A 131 -0.55 -6.66 3.69
N ALA A 132 -0.44 -7.72 2.89
CA ALA A 132 -1.33 -8.86 2.96
C ALA A 132 -0.86 -9.82 4.05
N ILE A 133 -1.79 -10.40 4.82
CA ILE A 133 -1.48 -11.46 5.78
C ILE A 133 -2.23 -12.74 5.45
N SER A 134 -1.59 -13.87 5.67
CA SER A 134 -2.17 -15.20 5.42
C SER A 134 -2.12 -16.09 6.64
N PHE A 135 -3.01 -17.07 6.69
CA PHE A 135 -2.79 -18.25 7.53
C PHE A 135 -1.61 -19.05 6.95
N PRO A 136 -0.78 -19.70 7.79
CA PRO A 136 0.28 -20.59 7.34
C PRO A 136 -0.29 -21.96 6.93
N SER A 137 -1.27 -21.92 6.02
CA SER A 137 -2.06 -23.08 5.61
C SER A 137 -1.45 -23.90 4.48
N ALA A 138 -0.47 -23.32 3.78
CA ALA A 138 0.26 -23.94 2.68
C ALA A 138 1.61 -23.24 2.49
N ASP A 139 2.59 -23.97 1.96
CA ASP A 139 3.96 -23.48 1.71
C ASP A 139 4.00 -22.30 0.74
N CYS A 140 2.98 -22.15 -0.13
CA CYS A 140 2.87 -21.02 -1.04
C CYS A 140 2.66 -19.67 -0.32
N TRP A 141 2.28 -19.69 0.96
CA TRP A 141 2.18 -18.50 1.81
C TRP A 141 3.45 -18.25 2.64
N ASP A 142 4.48 -19.09 2.54
CA ASP A 142 5.71 -18.95 3.33
C ASP A 142 6.73 -18.02 2.65
N TYR A 143 6.29 -16.80 2.32
CA TYR A 143 7.13 -15.79 1.67
C TYR A 143 6.81 -14.39 2.20
N SER A 144 7.82 -13.51 2.23
CA SER A 144 7.68 -12.09 2.58
C SER A 144 7.08 -11.24 1.45
N TYR A 145 7.03 -11.78 0.23
CA TYR A 145 6.37 -11.18 -0.93
C TYR A 145 5.59 -12.23 -1.71
N ILE A 146 4.44 -11.85 -2.27
CA ILE A 146 3.65 -12.70 -3.16
C ILE A 146 3.57 -12.04 -4.54
N SER A 147 3.99 -12.79 -5.56
CA SER A 147 3.85 -12.42 -6.97
C SER A 147 2.43 -12.72 -7.44
N VAL A 148 1.72 -11.70 -7.94
CA VAL A 148 0.31 -11.81 -8.39
C VAL A 148 0.17 -11.30 -9.81
N ASP A 149 -0.53 -12.06 -10.64
CA ASP A 149 -0.87 -11.68 -12.00
C ASP A 149 -2.02 -10.66 -12.01
N ILE A 150 -1.92 -9.62 -12.82
CA ILE A 150 -2.94 -8.63 -13.12
C ILE A 150 -3.37 -8.85 -14.57
N ILE A 151 -4.57 -9.38 -14.77
CA ILE A 151 -5.16 -9.57 -16.09
C ILE A 151 -6.00 -8.34 -16.41
N LYS A 152 -5.62 -7.59 -17.44
CA LYS A 152 -6.37 -6.43 -17.94
C LYS A 152 -7.01 -6.77 -19.29
N CYS A 153 -8.20 -6.22 -19.54
CA CYS A 153 -8.92 -6.47 -20.79
C CYS A 153 -8.27 -5.86 -22.06
N GLU A 154 -7.32 -4.92 -21.93
CA GLU A 154 -6.87 -4.08 -23.07
C GLU A 154 -5.36 -4.06 -23.38
N ASP A 155 -4.47 -4.69 -22.58
CA ASP A 155 -3.01 -4.65 -22.82
C ASP A 155 -2.43 -6.04 -23.08
N ASN A 156 -1.67 -6.17 -24.18
CA ASN A 156 -1.21 -7.47 -24.68
C ASN A 156 0.24 -7.81 -24.35
N ASP A 157 1.10 -6.92 -23.84
CA ASP A 157 2.51 -7.25 -23.56
C ASP A 157 3.19 -6.19 -22.68
N GLU A 158 3.16 -6.35 -21.35
CA GLU A 158 4.24 -5.91 -20.42
C GLU A 158 3.95 -6.47 -19.02
N ASP A 159 4.97 -7.05 -18.37
CA ASP A 159 4.96 -7.70 -17.03
C ASP A 159 3.68 -7.51 -16.21
N ASN A 160 2.72 -8.41 -16.42
CA ASN A 160 1.44 -8.41 -15.71
C ASN A 160 1.58 -8.82 -14.23
N LYS A 161 2.80 -8.98 -13.71
CA LYS A 161 3.02 -9.41 -12.33
C LYS A 161 3.34 -8.22 -11.43
N VAL A 162 2.74 -8.24 -10.25
CA VAL A 162 3.06 -7.31 -9.17
C VAL A 162 3.50 -8.08 -7.93
N GLU A 163 4.51 -7.55 -7.25
CA GLU A 163 4.97 -8.05 -5.97
C GLU A 163 4.21 -7.36 -4.85
N ILE A 164 3.57 -8.15 -3.99
CA ILE A 164 2.76 -7.67 -2.87
C ILE A 164 3.45 -8.03 -1.57
N ARG A 165 3.65 -7.05 -0.69
CA ARG A 165 4.18 -7.30 0.65
C ARG A 165 3.26 -8.27 1.37
N HIS A 166 3.85 -9.33 1.92
CA HIS A 166 3.12 -10.41 2.52
C HIS A 166 3.76 -10.87 3.84
N ALA A 167 2.93 -11.37 4.76
CA ALA A 167 3.40 -12.09 5.93
C ALA A 167 2.40 -13.15 6.41
N SER A 168 2.87 -14.39 6.56
CA SER A 168 2.20 -15.49 7.28
C SER A 168 2.82 -15.75 8.66
N HIS A 169 4.08 -15.33 8.86
CA HIS A 169 4.84 -15.49 10.08
C HIS A 169 5.52 -14.17 10.49
N LYS A 170 5.89 -14.09 11.77
CA LYS A 170 6.58 -12.93 12.34
C LYS A 170 7.91 -12.63 11.63
N ASP A 171 8.61 -13.65 11.13
CA ASP A 171 9.94 -13.48 10.52
C ASP A 171 9.83 -12.69 9.20
N HIS A 172 8.75 -12.92 8.43
CA HIS A 172 8.43 -12.09 7.25
C HIS A 172 8.18 -10.62 7.62
N VAL A 173 7.62 -10.35 8.81
CA VAL A 173 7.39 -8.98 9.28
C VAL A 173 8.71 -8.27 9.58
N GLU A 174 9.73 -8.99 10.05
CA GLU A 174 11.05 -8.42 10.32
C GLU A 174 11.70 -7.88 9.04
N GLU A 175 11.53 -8.55 7.90
CA GLU A 175 11.97 -8.07 6.59
C GLU A 175 11.29 -6.76 6.16
N HIS A 176 10.06 -6.53 6.63
CA HIS A 176 9.29 -5.32 6.34
C HIS A 176 9.41 -4.24 7.42
N ALA A 177 10.22 -4.45 8.47
CA ALA A 177 10.22 -3.59 9.65
C ALA A 177 10.46 -2.11 9.34
N ASP A 178 11.39 -1.81 8.43
CA ASP A 178 11.69 -0.41 8.09
C ASP A 178 10.58 0.23 7.25
N TRP A 179 9.92 -0.55 6.38
CA TRP A 179 8.72 -0.10 5.68
C TRP A 179 7.58 0.18 6.67
N ILE A 180 7.31 -0.73 7.60
CA ILE A 180 6.24 -0.57 8.62
C ILE A 180 6.48 0.68 9.48
N LYS A 181 7.72 0.91 9.93
CA LYS A 181 8.08 2.12 10.67
C LYS A 181 7.86 3.38 9.82
N SER A 182 8.24 3.35 8.54
CA SER A 182 8.08 4.50 7.65
C SER A 182 6.61 4.88 7.44
N CYS A 183 5.70 3.90 7.45
CA CYS A 183 4.26 4.13 7.31
C CYS A 183 3.65 4.92 8.48
N THR A 184 4.29 4.98 9.65
CA THR A 184 3.69 5.50 10.88
C THR A 184 4.34 6.77 11.42
N GLN A 185 5.43 7.22 10.81
CA GLN A 185 6.24 8.32 11.33
C GLN A 185 5.58 9.70 11.22
N VAL A 186 4.58 9.91 10.34
CA VAL A 186 4.06 11.25 10.06
C VAL A 186 2.54 11.31 10.00
N LYS A 187 1.94 11.99 10.99
CA LYS A 187 0.49 12.17 11.11
C LYS A 187 0.02 13.34 10.26
N VAL A 188 -0.32 13.05 9.02
CA VAL A 188 -1.01 13.99 8.12
C VAL A 188 -2.46 13.58 8.04
N ARG A 189 -3.38 14.50 8.35
CA ARG A 189 -4.81 14.21 8.33
C ARG A 189 -5.42 14.21 6.94
N ASP A 190 -5.02 15.17 6.12
CA ASP A 190 -5.54 15.43 4.78
C ASP A 190 -4.49 16.21 3.98
N GLY A 191 -4.77 16.50 2.71
CA GLY A 191 -3.83 17.23 1.87
C GLY A 191 -3.64 18.70 2.25
N VAL A 192 -4.56 19.30 3.03
CA VAL A 192 -4.37 20.66 3.57
C VAL A 192 -3.28 20.62 4.64
N ASP A 193 -3.39 19.65 5.56
CA ASP A 193 -2.39 19.39 6.62
C ASP A 193 -1.03 19.05 6.01
N LEU A 194 -1.00 18.20 4.97
CA LEU A 194 0.24 17.84 4.24
C LEU A 194 0.94 19.08 3.69
N TRP A 195 0.19 19.99 3.06
CA TRP A 195 0.73 21.22 2.50
C TRP A 195 1.25 22.18 3.57
N GLN A 196 0.57 22.25 4.72
CA GLN A 196 0.97 23.10 5.84
C GLN A 196 2.26 22.62 6.49
N CYS A 197 2.45 21.31 6.63
CA CYS A 197 3.63 20.70 7.25
C CYS A 197 4.78 20.43 6.26
N LYS A 198 4.61 20.69 4.95
CA LYS A 198 5.54 20.22 3.92
C LYS A 198 7.00 20.64 4.12
N GLU A 199 7.25 21.84 4.66
CA GLU A 199 8.63 22.33 4.89
C GLU A 199 9.34 21.54 6.01
N ASP A 200 8.58 21.15 7.04
CA ASP A 200 9.10 20.35 8.15
C ASP A 200 9.27 18.88 7.74
N LEU A 201 8.36 18.40 6.88
CA LEU A 201 8.33 17.00 6.45
C LEU A 201 9.29 16.70 5.30
N PHE A 202 9.50 17.67 4.41
CA PHE A 202 10.22 17.50 3.15
C PHE A 202 11.20 18.65 2.89
N PRO A 203 12.20 18.86 3.77
CA PRO A 203 13.14 19.98 3.66
C PRO A 203 13.99 19.95 2.39
N HIS A 204 14.06 18.83 1.67
CA HIS A 204 14.80 18.70 0.41
C HIS A 204 13.90 18.74 -0.83
N LEU A 205 12.58 18.92 -0.67
CA LEU A 205 11.61 19.01 -1.76
C LEU A 205 11.08 20.44 -1.94
N HIS A 206 11.12 20.93 -3.17
CA HIS A 206 10.63 22.25 -3.56
C HIS A 206 9.32 22.11 -4.33
N PHE A 207 8.23 22.68 -3.82
CA PHE A 207 6.92 22.50 -4.43
C PHE A 207 6.55 23.67 -5.33
N CYS A 208 6.22 23.39 -6.60
CA CYS A 208 5.68 24.40 -7.51
C CYS A 208 4.27 24.86 -7.05
N ASN A 209 3.91 26.10 -7.37
CA ASN A 209 2.64 26.72 -6.92
C ASN A 209 1.38 25.91 -7.28
N ALA A 210 1.40 25.18 -8.39
CA ALA A 210 0.27 24.35 -8.81
C ALA A 210 -0.02 23.19 -7.84
N VAL A 211 1.01 22.71 -7.12
CA VAL A 211 0.92 21.53 -6.26
C VAL A 211 0.08 21.79 -5.00
N GLU A 212 0.01 23.03 -4.53
CA GLU A 212 -0.84 23.40 -3.40
C GLU A 212 -2.31 23.00 -3.64
N LYS A 213 -2.84 23.40 -4.79
CA LYS A 213 -4.24 23.14 -5.14
C LYS A 213 -4.48 21.64 -5.33
N GLN A 214 -3.48 20.92 -5.86
CA GLN A 214 -3.56 19.49 -6.10
C GLN A 214 -3.63 18.72 -4.78
N LEU A 215 -2.71 18.98 -3.85
CA LEU A 215 -2.71 18.33 -2.54
C LEU A 215 -4.01 18.62 -1.79
N LYS A 216 -4.51 19.86 -1.80
CA LYS A 216 -5.76 20.23 -1.10
C LYS A 216 -7.01 19.49 -1.58
N THR A 217 -6.97 18.78 -2.70
CA THR A 217 -8.08 17.91 -3.13
C THR A 217 -8.11 16.56 -2.41
N LEU A 218 -7.01 16.17 -1.75
CA LEU A 218 -6.87 14.89 -1.05
C LEU A 218 -7.57 14.97 0.31
N LEU A 219 -8.69 14.25 0.42
CA LEU A 219 -9.48 14.17 1.65
C LEU A 219 -8.84 13.26 2.70
N ALA A 220 -9.26 13.44 3.95
CA ALA A 220 -8.87 12.57 5.03
C ALA A 220 -9.26 11.11 4.75
N ASN A 221 -8.37 10.18 5.10
CA ASN A 221 -8.52 8.73 4.89
C ASN A 221 -8.65 8.28 3.42
N ALA A 222 -8.43 9.17 2.44
CA ALA A 222 -8.38 8.76 1.04
C ALA A 222 -7.12 7.89 0.79
N PRO A 223 -7.21 6.69 0.18
CA PRO A 223 -6.04 5.88 -0.13
C PRO A 223 -5.00 6.64 -0.96
N MET A 224 -5.47 7.51 -1.88
CA MET A 224 -4.58 8.34 -2.69
C MET A 224 -3.73 9.31 -1.85
N LEU A 225 -4.23 9.80 -0.71
CA LEU A 225 -3.42 10.64 0.20
C LEU A 225 -2.21 9.85 0.71
N GLN A 226 -2.41 8.58 1.08
CA GLN A 226 -1.34 7.72 1.57
C GLN A 226 -0.31 7.42 0.48
N SER A 227 -0.76 7.12 -0.74
CA SER A 227 0.14 6.95 -1.90
C SER A 227 0.95 8.22 -2.16
N VAL A 228 0.31 9.40 -2.18
CA VAL A 228 0.98 10.69 -2.37
C VAL A 228 2.02 10.94 -1.29
N GLN A 229 1.63 10.80 -0.02
CA GLN A 229 2.51 11.00 1.11
C GLN A 229 3.73 10.06 1.02
N ARG A 230 3.51 8.79 0.68
CA ARG A 230 4.57 7.81 0.56
C ARG A 230 5.55 8.15 -0.54
N ARG A 231 5.08 8.53 -1.73
CA ARG A 231 5.97 8.95 -2.83
C ARG A 231 6.79 10.18 -2.48
N LEU A 232 6.22 11.12 -1.72
CA LEU A 232 6.96 12.29 -1.23
C LEU A 232 8.05 11.88 -0.23
N PHE A 233 7.76 10.98 0.72
CA PHE A 233 8.80 10.46 1.63
C PHE A 233 9.89 9.67 0.94
N GLU A 234 9.54 8.86 -0.08
CA GLU A 234 10.53 8.16 -0.90
C GLU A 234 11.48 9.14 -1.58
N LEU A 235 10.94 10.20 -2.20
CA LEU A 235 11.75 11.24 -2.84
C LEU A 235 12.57 12.04 -1.83
N GLU A 236 12.01 12.41 -0.68
CA GLU A 236 12.71 13.10 0.40
C GLU A 236 13.89 12.28 0.92
N ASN A 237 13.67 10.98 1.20
CA ASN A 237 14.73 10.09 1.67
C ASN A 237 15.83 9.92 0.63
N SER A 238 15.48 9.74 -0.65
CA SER A 238 16.45 9.67 -1.72
C SER A 238 17.20 10.99 -1.93
N SER A 239 16.52 12.12 -1.78
CA SER A 239 17.14 13.44 -1.86
C SER A 239 18.15 13.65 -0.73
N ASN A 240 17.79 13.33 0.51
CA ASN A 240 18.68 13.41 1.67
C ASN A 240 19.95 12.56 1.53
N GLN A 241 19.88 11.41 0.83
CA GLN A 241 21.03 10.54 0.56
C GLN A 241 21.86 10.99 -0.66
N TRP A 242 21.30 11.83 -1.52
CA TRP A 242 21.93 12.27 -2.76
C TRP A 242 22.88 13.46 -2.53
N THR A 243 24.14 13.17 -2.20
CA THR A 243 25.11 14.22 -1.84
C THR A 243 25.97 14.72 -3.01
N SER A 244 26.01 14.02 -4.15
CA SER A 244 26.84 14.40 -5.30
C SER A 244 26.40 13.68 -6.58
N GLY A 245 26.84 14.21 -7.74
CA GLY A 245 26.61 13.59 -9.05
C GLY A 245 25.17 13.73 -9.56
N ALA A 246 24.83 12.98 -10.61
CA ALA A 246 23.46 12.92 -11.13
C ALA A 246 22.56 12.11 -10.19
N PHE A 247 21.27 12.46 -10.13
CA PHE A 247 20.29 11.70 -9.37
C PHE A 247 20.04 10.33 -10.03
N ASP A 248 20.25 9.24 -9.30
CA ASP A 248 19.94 7.89 -9.77
C ASP A 248 18.52 7.48 -9.36
N TRP A 249 17.55 7.79 -10.22
CA TRP A 249 16.14 7.47 -9.98
C TRP A 249 15.84 5.96 -9.96
N ASN A 250 16.78 5.09 -10.37
CA ASN A 250 16.59 3.64 -10.28
C ASN A 250 16.70 3.12 -8.84
N THR A 251 17.24 3.94 -7.93
CA THR A 251 17.32 3.62 -6.49
C THR A 251 16.03 3.91 -5.72
N LEU A 252 15.06 4.57 -6.36
CA LEU A 252 13.77 4.84 -5.73
C LEU A 252 13.01 3.51 -5.48
N PRO A 253 12.38 3.35 -4.30
CA PRO A 253 11.56 2.17 -4.01
C PRO A 253 10.41 1.98 -5.01
N THR A 254 9.92 3.08 -5.58
CA THR A 254 8.91 3.07 -6.65
C THR A 254 9.56 3.32 -8.00
N LYS A 255 9.06 2.60 -9.02
CA LYS A 255 9.45 2.82 -10.42
C LYS A 255 9.24 4.28 -10.85
N ALA A 256 10.36 4.97 -11.07
CA ALA A 256 10.42 6.27 -11.71
C ALA A 256 10.82 6.10 -13.19
N THR A 257 10.15 6.84 -14.08
CA THR A 257 10.45 6.81 -15.51
C THR A 257 10.30 8.20 -16.12
N PRO A 258 11.10 8.55 -17.14
CA PRO A 258 10.80 9.72 -17.96
C PRO A 258 9.55 9.46 -18.82
N GLU A 259 8.86 10.53 -19.20
CA GLU A 259 7.86 10.50 -20.26
C GLU A 259 8.50 10.18 -21.62
N SER A 260 7.71 9.58 -22.52
CA SER A 260 8.15 9.35 -23.89
C SER A 260 8.28 10.67 -24.66
N ASP A 261 9.18 10.73 -25.65
CA ASP A 261 9.34 11.90 -26.51
C ASP A 261 8.03 12.35 -27.17
N SER A 262 7.16 11.39 -27.52
CA SER A 262 5.84 11.67 -28.08
C SER A 262 4.93 12.40 -27.07
N ARG A 263 4.89 11.97 -25.81
CA ARG A 263 4.10 12.60 -24.76
C ARG A 263 4.68 13.95 -24.35
N LEU A 264 6.01 14.06 -24.27
CA LEU A 264 6.68 15.34 -24.01
C LEU A 264 6.30 16.40 -25.05
N LYS A 265 6.29 16.05 -26.34
CA LYS A 265 5.85 16.96 -27.41
C LYS A 265 4.36 17.29 -27.34
N GLN A 266 3.52 16.30 -27.02
CA GLN A 266 2.06 16.50 -26.95
C GLN A 266 1.67 17.39 -25.76
N PHE A 267 2.33 17.23 -24.62
CA PHE A 267 1.98 17.87 -23.36
C PHE A 267 3.04 18.90 -22.91
N GLU A 268 3.87 19.39 -23.82
CA GLU A 268 4.99 20.29 -23.53
C GLU A 268 4.56 21.49 -22.68
N GLN A 269 3.45 22.12 -23.03
CA GLN A 269 2.92 23.28 -22.30
C GLN A 269 2.43 22.92 -20.89
N ALA A 270 1.87 21.72 -20.70
CA ALA A 270 1.37 21.27 -19.39
C ALA A 270 2.49 20.76 -18.48
N LEU A 271 3.56 20.22 -19.07
CA LEU A 271 4.74 19.72 -18.37
C LEU A 271 5.82 20.79 -18.17
N THR A 272 5.70 21.94 -18.82
CA THR A 272 6.56 23.10 -18.57
C THR A 272 5.96 23.94 -17.46
N ILE A 273 6.58 23.89 -16.28
CA ILE A 273 6.03 24.48 -15.05
C ILE A 273 7.00 25.52 -14.51
N GLU A 274 6.47 26.69 -14.16
CA GLU A 274 7.21 27.74 -13.45
C GLU A 274 7.54 27.26 -12.03
N CYS A 275 8.83 27.21 -11.71
CA CYS A 275 9.35 26.72 -10.44
C CYS A 275 9.50 27.86 -9.42
N PRO A 276 9.70 27.55 -8.12
CA PRO A 276 9.80 28.56 -7.06
C PRO A 276 10.94 29.59 -7.24
N ASP A 277 11.96 29.27 -8.02
CA ASP A 277 13.07 30.16 -8.36
C ASP A 277 12.80 31.07 -9.57
N GLY A 278 11.60 31.00 -10.15
CA GLY A 278 11.17 31.79 -11.30
C GLY A 278 11.59 31.21 -12.65
N GLU A 279 12.26 30.06 -12.69
CA GLU A 279 12.59 29.37 -13.95
C GLU A 279 11.49 28.39 -14.36
N SER A 280 11.18 28.36 -15.66
CA SER A 280 10.28 27.34 -16.22
C SER A 280 11.08 26.11 -16.63
N ARG A 281 10.67 24.94 -16.13
CA ARG A 281 11.34 23.66 -16.42
C ARG A 281 10.37 22.66 -17.03
N LEU A 282 10.87 21.84 -17.94
CA LEU A 282 10.12 20.73 -18.51
C LEU A 282 10.25 19.50 -17.62
N PHE A 283 9.15 19.10 -16.98
CA PHE A 283 9.11 17.94 -16.10
C PHE A 283 8.88 16.66 -16.90
N SER A 284 9.95 15.88 -17.10
CA SER A 284 9.86 14.58 -17.79
C SER A 284 9.80 13.39 -16.83
N LEU A 285 10.55 13.44 -15.73
CA LEU A 285 10.60 12.36 -14.74
C LEU A 285 9.32 12.33 -13.90
N HIS A 286 8.79 11.13 -13.71
CA HIS A 286 7.64 10.89 -12.85
C HIS A 286 7.73 9.56 -12.12
N VAL A 287 7.14 9.53 -10.91
CA VAL A 287 6.78 8.28 -10.23
C VAL A 287 5.31 7.96 -10.48
N ARG A 288 5.01 6.67 -10.54
CA ARG A 288 3.64 6.18 -10.70
C ARG A 288 3.00 5.98 -9.33
N MET A 289 1.73 6.35 -9.21
CA MET A 289 0.87 5.89 -8.12
C MET A 289 0.06 4.73 -8.67
N THR A 290 0.64 3.54 -8.54
CA THR A 290 -0.01 2.29 -8.92
C THR A 290 -0.54 1.58 -7.69
N PRO A 291 -1.71 0.97 -7.80
CA PRO A 291 -2.61 0.99 -8.96
C PRO A 291 -3.33 2.34 -9.13
N GLY A 292 -3.59 2.71 -10.38
CA GLY A 292 -4.17 4.01 -10.74
C GLY A 292 -3.38 4.75 -11.83
N ALA A 293 -4.06 5.71 -12.46
CA ALA A 293 -3.48 6.56 -13.48
C ALA A 293 -2.91 7.85 -12.89
N TRP A 294 -2.45 7.87 -11.64
CA TRP A 294 -1.85 9.07 -11.03
C TRP A 294 -0.34 9.14 -11.25
N ARG A 295 0.18 10.36 -11.29
CA ARG A 295 1.56 10.72 -11.54
C ARG A 295 1.99 11.82 -10.60
N LEU A 296 3.20 11.66 -10.05
CA LEU A 296 3.94 12.74 -9.41
C LEU A 296 5.15 13.03 -10.29
N TYR A 297 5.19 14.23 -10.87
CA TYR A 297 6.28 14.71 -11.70
C TYR A 297 7.28 15.49 -10.87
N PHE A 298 8.56 15.25 -11.12
CA PHE A 298 9.65 15.91 -10.40
C PHE A 298 10.83 16.27 -11.33
N SER A 299 11.63 17.24 -10.90
CA SER A 299 12.88 17.66 -11.53
C SER A 299 14.02 17.60 -10.51
N THR A 300 15.24 17.35 -11.00
CA THR A 300 16.47 17.27 -10.21
C THR A 300 17.46 18.38 -10.58
N ASP A 301 16.99 19.40 -11.32
CA ASP A 301 17.85 20.42 -11.95
C ASP A 301 18.53 21.36 -10.95
N LEU A 302 18.06 21.43 -9.70
CA LEU A 302 18.70 22.19 -8.62
C LEU A 302 20.02 21.55 -8.14
N GLY A 303 20.30 20.30 -8.55
CA GLY A 303 21.49 19.58 -8.17
C GLY A 303 21.35 18.81 -6.86
N PRO A 304 22.47 18.27 -6.34
CA PRO A 304 22.45 17.30 -5.25
C PRO A 304 21.65 17.72 -4.02
N GLY A 305 20.83 16.80 -3.54
CA GLY A 305 20.01 16.96 -2.35
C GLY A 305 18.78 17.83 -2.54
N GLN A 306 18.41 18.21 -3.77
CA GLN A 306 17.29 19.11 -4.03
C GLN A 306 16.42 18.58 -5.18
N ILE A 307 15.14 18.32 -4.90
CA ILE A 307 14.16 17.85 -5.89
C ILE A 307 13.03 18.86 -5.98
N ILE A 308 12.61 19.22 -7.20
CA ILE A 308 11.44 20.07 -7.43
C ILE A 308 10.24 19.17 -7.74
N ILE A 309 9.10 19.40 -7.10
CA ILE A 309 7.82 18.74 -7.36
C ILE A 309 6.95 19.65 -8.22
N GLY A 310 6.71 19.24 -9.46
CA GLY A 310 5.98 20.03 -10.45
C GLY A 310 4.48 19.78 -10.46
N TYR A 311 4.08 18.52 -10.32
CA TYR A 311 2.68 18.10 -10.46
C TYR A 311 2.40 16.83 -9.67
N ILE A 312 1.22 16.75 -9.05
CA ILE A 312 0.65 15.58 -8.39
C ILE A 312 -0.80 15.46 -8.83
N GLY A 313 -1.17 14.37 -9.51
CA GLY A 313 -2.55 14.21 -10.00
C GLY A 313 -2.70 13.09 -11.01
N PRO A 314 -3.87 12.99 -11.66
CA PRO A 314 -4.08 12.10 -12.79
C PRO A 314 -3.06 12.33 -13.92
N LYS A 315 -2.79 11.28 -14.69
CA LYS A 315 -1.92 11.31 -15.87
C LYS A 315 -2.45 12.36 -16.85
N LEU A 316 -1.56 13.24 -17.27
CA LEU A 316 -1.82 14.31 -18.24
C LEU A 316 -2.10 13.78 -19.65
#